data_AF-X1DNR0-F1
#
_entry.id   AF-X1DNR0-F1
#
_cell.length_a   1.000
_cell.length_b   1.000
_cell.length_c   1.000
_cell.angle_alpha   90.00
_cell.angle_beta   90.00
_cell.angle_gamma   90.00
#
_symmetry.space_group_name_H-M   'P 1'
#
loop_
_entity.id
_entity.type
_entity.pdbx_description
1 polymer ?
#
loop_
_entity_poly.entity_id
_entity_poly.type
_entity_poly.pdbx_seq_one_letter_code
_entity_poly.pdbx_strand_id
1 'polypeptide(L)' 'MKISNLAVKKPVTTVVFYLGIIVLGVFSLGKLAIDLIPDISYPVIAIFSEYPGVSPEEIEENLTKII' A
#
# COMPACT_ATOMS: atom_id res chain seq x y z
N MET A 1 -12.39 31.77 24.24
CA MET A 1 -11.71 30.73 23.41
C MET A 1 -10.25 31.09 23.23
N LYS A 2 -9.31 30.35 23.85
CA LYS A 2 -7.87 30.74 23.88
C LYS A 2 -7.17 30.62 22.52
N ILE A 3 -7.50 29.57 21.74
CA ILE A 3 -6.92 29.32 20.42
C ILE A 3 -7.31 30.41 19.42
N SER A 4 -8.61 30.76 19.38
CA SER A 4 -9.13 31.81 18.51
C SER A 4 -8.56 33.19 18.86
N ASN A 5 -8.48 33.54 20.15
CA ASN A 5 -7.86 34.81 20.57
C ASN A 5 -6.38 34.91 20.18
N LEU A 6 -5.64 33.80 20.19
CA LEU A 6 -4.22 33.80 19.78
C LEU A 6 -4.08 33.99 18.27
N ALA A 7 -4.93 33.34 17.48
CA ALA A 7 -4.96 33.48 16.02
C ALA A 7 -5.32 34.91 15.58
N VAL A 8 -6.30 35.54 16.25
CA VAL A 8 -6.71 36.92 15.94
C VAL A 8 -5.66 37.94 16.40
N LYS A 9 -4.92 37.68 17.50
CA LYS A 9 -3.84 38.58 17.96
C LYS A 9 -2.59 38.57 17.08
N LYS A 10 -2.32 37.49 16.35
CA LYS A 10 -1.15 37.35 15.47
C LYS A 10 -1.57 36.96 14.05
N PRO A 11 -2.32 37.83 13.33
CA PRO A 11 -2.94 37.49 12.06
C PRO A 11 -1.91 37.14 10.98
N VAL A 12 -0.78 37.85 10.95
CA VAL A 12 0.30 37.59 9.97
C VAL A 12 0.91 36.20 10.17
N THR A 13 1.20 35.80 11.41
CA THR A 13 1.74 34.46 11.72
C THR A 13 0.76 33.37 11.33
N THR A 14 -0.54 33.56 11.61
CA THR A 14 -1.58 32.59 11.24
C THR A 14 -1.69 32.46 9.72
N VAL A 15 -1.69 33.56 8.98
CA VAL A 15 -1.76 33.53 7.50
C VAL A 15 -0.54 32.82 6.90
N VAL A 16 0.68 33.14 7.35
CA VAL A 16 1.91 32.50 6.86
C VAL A 16 1.91 31.00 7.17
N PHE A 17 1.45 30.60 8.36
CA PHE A 17 1.36 29.20 8.73
C PHE A 17 0.42 28.41 7.81
N TYR A 18 -0.79 28.94 7.56
CA TYR A 18 -1.73 28.30 6.64
C TYR A 18 -1.25 28.32 5.19
N LEU A 19 -0.58 29.39 4.75
CA LEU A 19 0.08 29.43 3.44
C LEU A 19 1.12 28.32 3.29
N GLY A 20 1.92 28.09 4.33
CA GLY A 20 2.87 26.98 4.36
C GLY A 20 2.18 25.62 4.20
N ILE A 21 1.07 25.39 4.92
CA ILE A 21 0.27 24.17 4.79
C ILE A 21 -0.28 24.01 3.37
N ILE A 22 -0.81 25.09 2.77
CA ILE A 22 -1.37 25.06 1.42
C ILE A 22 -0.29 24.69 0.40
N VAL A 23 0.89 25.32 0.49
CA VAL A 23 2.02 25.03 -0.42
C VAL A 23 2.45 23.57 -0.29
N LEU A 24 2.60 23.07 0.94
CA LEU A 24 2.92 21.67 1.19
C LEU A 24 1.82 20.72 0.66
N GLY A 25 0.56 21.10 0.82
CA GLY A 25 -0.59 20.33 0.32
C GLY A 25 -0.57 20.23 -1.20
N VAL A 26 -0.43 21.34 -1.91
CA VAL A 26 -0.37 21.37 -3.38
C VAL A 26 0.84 20.59 -3.91
N PHE A 27 1.99 20.76 -3.27
CA PHE A 27 3.20 20.02 -3.64
C PHE A 27 3.05 18.50 -3.42
N SER A 28 2.43 18.10 -2.31
CA SER A 28 2.16 16.70 -1.99
C SER A 28 1.16 16.06 -2.95
N LEU A 29 0.12 16.81 -3.34
CA LEU A 29 -0.87 16.35 -4.33
C LEU A 29 -0.23 16.00 -5.68
N GLY A 30 0.73 16.81 -6.15
CA GLY A 30 1.45 16.51 -7.40
C GLY A 30 2.43 15.34 -7.32
N LYS A 31 2.82 14.92 -6.11
CA LYS A 31 3.73 13.79 -5.87
C LYS A 31 3.00 12.49 -5.54
N LEU A 32 1.68 12.50 -5.47
CA LEU A 32 0.93 11.29 -5.20
C LEU A 32 1.14 10.32 -6.37
N ALA A 33 1.68 9.14 -6.08
CA ALA A 33 1.84 8.09 -7.07
C ALA A 33 0.44 7.61 -7.48
N ILE A 34 0.06 7.91 -8.72
CA ILE A 34 -1.19 7.43 -9.31
C ILE A 34 -0.81 6.20 -10.13
N ASP A 35 -0.99 5.03 -9.55
CA ASP A 35 -0.88 3.77 -10.27
C ASP A 35 -2.22 3.43 -10.90
N LEU A 36 -2.28 3.42 -12.24
CA LEU A 36 -3.48 2.99 -13.00
C LEU A 36 -3.78 1.51 -12.79
N ILE A 37 -2.74 0.71 -12.57
CA ILE A 37 -2.81 -0.70 -12.24
C ILE A 37 -1.94 -0.86 -11.00
N PRO A 38 -2.52 -0.92 -9.79
CA PRO A 38 -1.73 -1.26 -8.63
C PRO A 38 -1.13 -2.65 -8.86
N ASP A 39 0.13 -2.86 -8.45
CA ASP A 39 0.76 -4.19 -8.49
C ASP A 39 0.06 -5.13 -7.51
N ILE A 40 -1.03 -5.75 -7.96
CA ILE A 40 -1.74 -6.78 -7.22
C ILE A 40 -0.96 -8.08 -7.44
N SER A 41 0.06 -8.29 -6.62
CA SER A 41 0.72 -9.59 -6.51
C SER A 41 -0.22 -10.55 -5.77
N TYR A 42 -1.04 -11.28 -6.52
CA TYR A 42 -1.72 -12.44 -5.96
C TYR A 42 -0.64 -13.48 -5.59
N PRO A 43 -0.51 -13.87 -4.32
CA PRO A 43 0.49 -14.86 -3.94
C PRO A 43 0.04 -16.23 -4.47
N VAL A 44 0.55 -16.62 -5.64
CA VAL A 44 0.36 -17.96 -6.21
C VAL A 44 1.58 -18.79 -5.84
N ILE A 45 1.35 -19.89 -5.13
CA ILE A 45 2.39 -20.87 -4.79
C ILE A 45 2.14 -22.08 -5.68
N ALA A 46 3.12 -22.41 -6.53
CA ALA A 46 3.11 -23.63 -7.34
C ALA A 46 4.14 -24.61 -6.76
N ILE A 47 3.68 -25.79 -6.36
CA ILE A 47 4.53 -26.87 -5.87
C ILE A 47 4.67 -27.89 -7.01
N PHE A 48 5.90 -28.11 -7.46
CA PHE A 48 6.24 -29.12 -8.46
C PHE A 48 6.91 -30.29 -7.76
N SER A 49 6.31 -31.47 -7.87
CA SER A 49 6.86 -32.71 -7.33
C SER A 49 7.01 -33.72 -8.47
N GLU A 50 8.22 -34.21 -8.68
CA GLU A 50 8.53 -35.23 -9.68
C GLU A 50 8.87 -36.55 -9.01
N TYR A 51 8.15 -37.62 -9.36
CA TYR A 51 8.41 -38.97 -8.87
C TYR A 51 8.45 -39.97 -10.03
N PRO A 52 9.65 -40.20 -10.62
CA PRO A 52 9.78 -40.99 -11.85
C PRO A 52 9.56 -42.48 -11.60
N GLY A 53 8.86 -43.14 -12.53
CA GLY A 53 8.64 -44.59 -12.50
C GLY A 53 7.39 -45.04 -11.74
N VAL A 54 6.53 -44.11 -11.33
CA VAL A 54 5.30 -44.37 -10.58
C VAL A 54 4.07 -43.96 -11.39
N SER A 55 2.98 -44.72 -11.26
CA SER A 55 1.76 -44.43 -12.02
C SER A 55 1.12 -43.13 -11.51
N PRO A 56 0.40 -42.39 -12.37
CA PRO A 56 -0.25 -41.14 -11.96
C PRO A 56 -1.17 -41.29 -10.73
N GLU A 57 -1.84 -42.43 -10.60
CA GLU A 57 -2.74 -42.73 -9.49
C GLU A 57 -1.99 -42.89 -8.17
N GLU A 58 -0.80 -43.47 -8.20
CA GLU A 58 0.02 -43.69 -7.00
C GLU A 58 0.72 -42.39 -6.56
N ILE A 59 1.00 -41.47 -7.49
CA ILE A 59 1.48 -40.11 -7.19
C ILE A 59 0.39 -39.28 -6.49
N GLU A 60 -0.87 -39.39 -6.92
CA GLU A 60 -1.98 -38.68 -6.28
C GLU A 60 -2.15 -39.14 -4.82
N GLU A 61 -2.20 -40.45 -4.59
CA GLU A 61 -2.50 -41.00 -3.27
C GLU A 61 -1.33 -40.85 -2.27
N ASN A 62 -0.08 -40.97 -2.72
CA ASN A 62 1.10 -40.92 -1.83
C ASN A 62 1.80 -39.57 -1.76
N LEU A 63 1.61 -38.66 -2.73
CA LEU A 63 2.26 -37.34 -2.72
C LEU A 63 1.22 -36.22 -2.65
N THR A 64 0.34 -36.11 -3.64
CA THR A 64 -0.56 -34.95 -3.76
C THR A 64 -1.57 -34.86 -2.62
N LYS A 65 -2.02 -35.98 -2.05
CA LYS A 65 -2.98 -36.01 -0.94
C LYS A 65 -2.36 -35.75 0.44
N ILE A 66 -1.04 -35.95 0.56
CA ILE A 66 -0.30 -35.78 1.84
C ILE A 66 0.20 -34.33 2.00
N ILE A 67 0.51 -33.67 0.88
CA ILE A 67 0.94 -32.26 0.79
C ILE A 67 -0.26 -31.33 0.97
#